data_AF-A0A939QMZ6-F1
#
_entry.id   AF-A0A939QMZ6-F1
#
_cell.length_a   1.000
_cell.length_b   1.000
_cell.length_c   1.000
_cell.angle_alpha   90.00
_cell.angle_beta   90.00
_cell.angle_gamma   90.00
#
_symmetry.space_group_name_H-M   'P 1'
#
loop_
_entity.id
_entity.type
_entity.pdbx_description
1 polymer ?
#
loop_
_entity_poly.entity_id
_entity_poly.type
_entity_poly.pdbx_seq_one_letter_code
_entity_poly.pdbx_strand_id
1 'polypeptide(L)'
;MTAPRTGRPALLAIAIAALAGLALFMNATLTAAALSDSAWLGLGSDGALGGSNRFQVGLVTDPTIVDKNVTEGVVSMLDDPDAIDWAVSGAAGFVPGKTLKMQVPVFNDSEALFADMQVTLESRGKQTKDISDYLTISARDLTSGTELFADQYLSQLAKSPGTFALAPRGDAGAHQDGDAYVPGAKGSAKVIEFELHYAEKTATGAQDTASLNGGTSLLRIVFDAASRAE
;
A
#
# COMPACT_ATOMS: atom_id res chain seq x y z
N MET A 1 -47.87 69.44 -42.84
CA MET A 1 -49.17 68.88 -43.25
C MET A 1 -49.40 67.59 -42.48
N THR A 2 -50.48 67.56 -41.69
CA THR A 2 -51.29 66.39 -41.27
C THR A 2 -50.61 65.14 -40.68
N ALA A 3 -50.68 65.02 -39.34
CA ALA A 3 -50.94 63.73 -38.68
C ALA A 3 -52.41 63.32 -38.94
N PRO A 4 -52.75 62.02 -39.02
CA PRO A 4 -53.42 61.31 -37.88
C PRO A 4 -53.19 59.77 -37.93
N ARG A 5 -53.65 58.84 -37.07
CA ARG A 5 -54.43 58.72 -35.81
C ARG A 5 -54.29 57.24 -35.39
N THR A 6 -53.85 56.93 -34.17
CA THR A 6 -54.65 56.41 -33.04
C THR A 6 -55.55 55.20 -33.31
N GLY A 7 -55.33 54.13 -32.53
CA GLY A 7 -56.27 53.02 -32.35
C GLY A 7 -55.86 52.07 -31.21
N ARG A 8 -55.81 52.57 -29.97
CA ARG A 8 -56.06 51.78 -28.74
C ARG A 8 -57.60 51.79 -28.54
N PRO A 9 -58.28 50.80 -27.90
CA PRO A 9 -58.01 50.50 -26.49
C PRO A 9 -58.51 49.17 -25.87
N ALA A 10 -58.03 48.98 -24.62
CA ALA A 10 -58.75 48.49 -23.44
C ALA A 10 -59.13 47.01 -23.28
N LEU A 11 -58.54 46.42 -22.23
CA LEU A 11 -59.16 45.67 -21.12
C LEU A 11 -57.96 45.23 -20.24
N LEU A 12 -57.88 45.36 -18.92
CA LEU A 12 -58.77 45.88 -17.89
C LEU A 12 -57.91 45.94 -16.59
N ALA A 13 -58.11 46.98 -15.78
CA ALA A 13 -58.12 47.04 -14.30
C ALA A 13 -57.34 45.97 -13.48
N ILE A 14 -56.33 46.34 -12.68
CA ILE A 14 -56.40 46.97 -11.33
C ILE A 14 -56.82 46.00 -10.22
N ALA A 15 -55.89 45.74 -9.29
CA ALA A 15 -55.97 45.91 -7.82
C ALA A 15 -54.66 45.30 -7.23
N ILE A 16 -53.72 45.99 -6.59
CA ILE A 16 -53.76 47.02 -5.53
C ILE A 16 -54.60 46.60 -4.31
N ALA A 17 -53.92 45.96 -3.36
CA ALA A 17 -54.05 46.19 -1.91
C ALA A 17 -52.77 45.56 -1.29
N ALA A 18 -51.97 46.21 -0.46
CA ALA A 18 -52.26 47.30 0.45
C ALA A 18 -51.02 48.18 0.68
N LEU A 19 -51.27 49.48 0.65
CA LEU A 19 -50.48 50.52 1.32
C LEU A 19 -50.85 50.56 2.81
N ALA A 20 -49.92 51.09 3.61
CA ALA A 20 -49.99 51.42 5.05
C ALA A 20 -49.88 50.21 5.98
N GLY A 21 -48.93 50.11 6.90
CA GLY A 21 -48.18 51.16 7.59
C GLY A 21 -48.20 50.82 9.07
N LEU A 22 -47.09 50.31 9.61
CA LEU A 22 -46.73 50.27 11.03
C LEU A 22 -45.28 49.74 11.07
N ALA A 23 -44.28 50.60 11.09
CA ALA A 23 -43.68 51.10 12.32
C ALA A 23 -42.97 49.99 13.13
N LEU A 24 -41.67 50.24 13.37
CA LEU A 24 -40.89 49.90 14.56
C LEU A 24 -39.89 48.72 14.47
N PHE A 25 -38.61 49.14 14.49
CA PHE A 25 -37.50 48.58 15.27
C PHE A 25 -36.66 47.40 14.70
N MET A 26 -35.36 47.73 14.50
CA MET A 26 -34.17 46.87 14.68
C MET A 26 -33.97 45.75 13.65
N ASN A 27 -32.80 45.52 13.03
CA ASN A 27 -31.41 45.80 13.37
C ASN A 27 -30.63 46.08 12.09
N ALA A 28 -29.63 46.95 12.18
CA ALA A 28 -28.58 47.05 11.18
C ALA A 28 -27.74 45.77 11.20
N THR A 29 -28.03 44.85 10.28
CA THR A 29 -27.02 43.89 9.82
C THR A 29 -26.64 44.29 8.41
N LEU A 30 -25.49 44.95 8.30
CA LEU A 30 -24.73 45.07 7.06
C LEU A 30 -24.50 43.64 6.55
N THR A 31 -25.36 43.13 5.67
CA THR A 31 -25.04 41.98 4.85
C THR A 31 -24.00 42.47 3.84
N ALA A 32 -22.74 42.45 4.26
CA ALA A 32 -21.63 42.35 3.34
C ALA A 32 -21.83 41.02 2.60
N ALA A 33 -22.57 41.05 1.49
CA ALA A 33 -22.53 40.01 0.50
C ALA A 33 -21.12 40.09 -0.13
N ALA A 34 -20.13 39.52 0.55
CA ALA A 34 -18.91 39.12 -0.10
C ALA A 34 -19.35 38.06 -1.11
N LEU A 35 -19.50 38.46 -2.37
CA LEU A 35 -19.51 37.56 -3.50
C LEU A 35 -18.13 36.88 -3.49
N SER A 36 -18.02 35.79 -2.72
CA SER A 36 -16.85 34.92 -2.78
C SER A 36 -17.01 34.10 -4.05
N ASP A 37 -16.43 34.59 -5.13
CA ASP A 37 -16.22 33.74 -6.30
C ASP A 37 -15.08 32.76 -5.95
N SER A 38 -15.36 31.47 -6.03
CA SER A 38 -14.39 30.41 -5.75
C SER A 38 -14.08 29.71 -7.06
N ALA A 39 -12.92 30.02 -7.63
CA ALA A 39 -12.40 29.31 -8.79
C ALA A 39 -11.75 28.00 -8.33
N TRP A 40 -12.36 26.87 -8.70
CA TRP A 40 -11.75 25.55 -8.54
C TRP A 40 -10.72 25.36 -9.65
N LEU A 41 -9.43 25.46 -9.29
CA LEU A 41 -8.34 25.18 -10.22
C LEU A 41 -8.15 23.66 -10.29
N GLY A 42 -8.72 23.03 -11.33
CA GLY A 42 -8.44 21.64 -11.66
C GLY A 42 -7.01 21.50 -12.18
N LEU A 43 -6.09 21.13 -11.29
CA LEU A 43 -4.69 20.87 -11.66
C LEU A 43 -4.60 19.44 -12.22
N GLY A 44 -4.95 19.26 -13.49
CA GLY A 44 -4.85 17.98 -14.19
C GLY A 44 -5.65 18.00 -15.48
N SER A 45 -5.19 17.30 -16.53
CA SER A 45 -5.89 17.23 -17.82
C SER A 45 -7.31 16.67 -17.72
N ASP A 46 -7.61 15.94 -16.63
CA ASP A 46 -8.87 15.19 -16.43
C ASP A 46 -9.54 15.48 -15.08
N GLY A 47 -9.21 16.61 -14.42
CA GLY A 47 -9.88 17.02 -13.18
C GLY A 47 -9.39 16.34 -11.89
N ALA A 48 -8.31 15.57 -11.95
CA ALA A 48 -7.61 15.04 -10.78
C ALA A 48 -6.10 15.33 -10.85
N LEU A 49 -5.50 15.66 -9.70
CA LEU A 49 -4.05 15.62 -9.49
C LEU A 49 -3.64 14.16 -9.27
N GLY A 50 -2.94 13.57 -10.23
CA GLY A 50 -2.48 12.18 -10.19
C GLY A 50 -2.69 11.53 -11.56
N GLY A 51 -1.63 10.95 -12.13
CA GLY A 51 -1.74 10.24 -13.42
C GLY A 51 -2.65 9.02 -13.32
N SER A 52 -3.12 8.51 -14.46
CA SER A 52 -3.89 7.26 -14.56
C SER A 52 -3.11 6.01 -14.12
N ASN A 53 -1.80 6.14 -13.91
CA ASN A 53 -0.93 5.03 -13.55
C ASN A 53 -1.10 4.68 -12.08
N ARG A 54 -1.83 3.58 -11.81
CA ARG A 54 -1.94 3.00 -10.47
C ARG A 54 -0.57 2.51 -10.02
N PHE A 55 -0.20 2.83 -8.78
CA PHE A 55 0.91 2.19 -8.08
C PHE A 55 0.37 1.05 -7.24
N GLN A 56 0.86 -0.15 -7.46
CA GLN A 56 0.48 -1.33 -6.69
C GLN A 56 1.63 -2.33 -6.68
N VAL A 57 1.79 -3.02 -5.56
CA VAL A 57 2.77 -4.11 -5.39
C VAL A 57 2.00 -5.34 -4.96
N GLY A 58 2.41 -6.49 -5.48
CA GLY A 58 1.80 -7.77 -5.15
C GLY A 58 2.84 -8.82 -4.80
N LEU A 59 2.35 -9.90 -4.22
CA LEU A 59 3.04 -11.16 -4.02
C LEU A 59 2.49 -12.21 -4.97
N VAL A 60 3.30 -13.22 -5.25
CA VAL A 60 2.84 -14.41 -5.99
C VAL A 60 2.76 -15.58 -5.01
N THR A 61 1.53 -15.93 -4.62
CA THR A 61 1.20 -17.11 -3.82
C THR A 61 1.26 -18.38 -4.67
N ASP A 62 1.57 -19.50 -4.02
CA ASP A 62 1.84 -20.80 -4.67
C ASP A 62 2.72 -20.70 -5.94
N PRO A 63 3.88 -20.03 -5.86
CA PRO A 63 4.66 -19.72 -7.05
C PRO A 63 5.44 -20.93 -7.54
N THR A 64 5.48 -21.10 -8.86
CA THR A 64 6.53 -21.93 -9.47
C THR A 64 7.72 -21.04 -9.81
N ILE A 65 8.87 -21.43 -9.27
CA ILE A 65 10.13 -20.71 -9.44
C ILE A 65 11.09 -21.59 -10.24
N VAL A 66 11.52 -21.08 -11.39
CA VAL A 66 12.52 -21.72 -12.26
C VAL A 66 13.69 -20.75 -12.43
N ASP A 67 14.91 -21.22 -12.15
CA ASP A 67 16.13 -20.42 -12.26
C ASP A 67 16.02 -19.04 -11.58
N LYS A 68 15.42 -19.00 -10.38
CA LYS A 68 15.22 -17.79 -9.55
C LYS A 68 14.25 -16.75 -10.12
N ASN A 69 13.44 -17.13 -11.10
CA ASN A 69 12.37 -16.31 -11.66
C ASN A 69 11.02 -16.98 -11.42
N VAL A 70 9.98 -16.18 -11.20
CA VAL A 70 8.60 -16.66 -11.08
C VAL A 70 8.03 -16.88 -12.46
N THR A 71 7.49 -18.07 -12.73
CA THR A 71 6.89 -18.41 -14.02
C THR A 71 5.37 -18.51 -13.97
N GLU A 72 4.81 -18.86 -12.82
CA GLU A 72 3.36 -19.01 -12.58
C GLU A 72 3.07 -18.88 -11.07
N GLY A 73 1.80 -18.74 -10.74
CA GLY A 73 1.27 -18.67 -9.38
C GLY A 73 -0.01 -17.83 -9.33
N VAL A 74 -0.45 -17.48 -8.13
CA VAL A 74 -1.67 -16.69 -7.91
C VAL A 74 -1.30 -15.36 -7.28
N VAL A 75 -1.82 -14.27 -7.83
CA VAL A 75 -1.55 -12.92 -7.37
C VAL A 75 -2.29 -12.63 -6.07
N SER A 76 -1.57 -12.03 -5.12
CA SER A 76 -2.14 -11.39 -3.95
C SER A 76 -1.55 -10.00 -3.80
N MET A 77 -2.38 -8.98 -3.89
CA MET A 77 -2.03 -7.58 -3.78
C MET A 77 -1.81 -7.18 -2.33
N LEU A 78 -0.93 -6.21 -2.13
CA LEU A 78 -0.54 -5.72 -0.81
C LEU A 78 -1.39 -4.55 -0.29
N ASP A 79 -2.54 -4.26 -0.91
CA ASP A 79 -3.51 -3.27 -0.44
C ASP A 79 -4.62 -3.85 0.45
N ASP A 80 -4.68 -5.17 0.61
CA ASP A 80 -5.57 -5.82 1.59
C ASP A 80 -5.02 -5.65 3.02
N PRO A 81 -5.82 -5.14 3.99
CA PRO A 81 -5.41 -5.05 5.38
C PRO A 81 -5.17 -6.41 6.07
N ASP A 82 -5.68 -7.50 5.51
CA ASP A 82 -5.53 -8.83 6.08
C ASP A 82 -4.16 -9.44 5.74
N ALA A 83 -3.51 -10.03 6.75
CA ALA A 83 -2.24 -10.72 6.55
C ALA A 83 -2.48 -12.05 5.82
N ILE A 84 -1.66 -12.32 4.80
CA ILE A 84 -1.67 -13.59 4.09
C ILE A 84 -0.94 -14.64 4.92
N ASP A 85 -1.59 -15.79 5.16
CA ASP A 85 -0.95 -16.93 5.79
C ASP A 85 -0.02 -17.62 4.78
N TRP A 86 1.29 -17.52 5.03
CA TRP A 86 2.32 -18.11 4.18
C TRP A 86 2.77 -19.46 4.72
N ALA A 87 2.46 -20.54 3.99
CA ALA A 87 2.90 -21.87 4.36
C ALA A 87 4.42 -22.02 4.17
N VAL A 88 5.13 -22.38 5.24
CA VAL A 88 6.59 -22.57 5.20
C VAL A 88 6.92 -24.05 5.36
N SER A 89 7.44 -24.65 4.29
CA SER A 89 7.88 -26.04 4.31
C SER A 89 8.96 -26.25 5.38
N GLY A 90 8.81 -27.30 6.19
CA GLY A 90 9.76 -27.63 7.26
C GLY A 90 9.59 -26.86 8.56
N ALA A 91 8.68 -25.87 8.64
CA ALA A 91 8.48 -25.08 9.87
C ALA A 91 8.11 -25.93 11.09
N ALA A 92 7.29 -26.98 10.92
CA ALA A 92 6.90 -27.87 12.03
C ALA A 92 8.08 -28.65 12.64
N GLY A 93 9.18 -28.82 11.90
CA GLY A 93 10.39 -29.53 12.35
C GLY A 93 11.58 -28.60 12.58
N PHE A 94 11.35 -27.29 12.61
CA PHE A 94 12.38 -26.28 12.79
C PHE A 94 12.82 -26.21 14.25
N VAL A 95 14.09 -26.55 14.47
CA VAL A 95 14.73 -26.66 15.79
C VAL A 95 16.16 -26.10 15.70
N PRO A 96 16.81 -25.78 16.83
CA PRO A 96 18.20 -25.34 16.82
C PRO A 96 19.13 -26.25 16.00
N GLY A 97 20.05 -25.62 15.27
CA GLY A 97 20.98 -26.31 14.36
C GLY A 97 20.42 -26.60 12.95
N LYS A 98 19.13 -26.34 12.70
CA LYS A 98 18.57 -26.36 11.35
C LYS A 98 18.46 -24.96 10.77
N THR A 99 18.41 -24.89 9.44
CA THR A 99 18.06 -23.70 8.68
C THR A 99 16.66 -23.88 8.11
N LEU A 100 15.80 -22.88 8.32
CA LEU A 100 14.55 -22.76 7.60
C LEU A 100 14.73 -21.77 6.46
N LYS A 101 14.32 -22.14 5.25
CA LYS A 101 14.35 -21.26 4.08
C LYS A 101 12.95 -21.04 3.55
N MET A 102 12.68 -19.82 3.13
CA MET A 102 11.44 -19.46 2.44
C MET A 102 11.75 -18.50 1.29
N GLN A 103 10.97 -18.58 0.23
CA GLN A 103 11.09 -17.72 -0.93
C GLN A 103 9.75 -17.01 -1.11
N VAL A 104 9.81 -15.68 -1.19
CA VAL A 104 8.65 -14.82 -1.34
C VAL A 104 8.84 -14.01 -2.60
N PRO A 105 8.10 -14.32 -3.68
CA PRO A 105 8.14 -13.50 -4.86
C PRO A 105 7.26 -12.28 -4.72
N VAL A 106 7.85 -11.13 -5.03
CA VAL A 106 7.24 -9.81 -4.97
C VAL A 106 7.39 -9.14 -6.32
N PHE A 107 6.37 -8.43 -6.75
CA PHE A 107 6.37 -7.75 -8.04
C PHE A 107 5.68 -6.40 -7.95
N ASN A 108 6.13 -5.48 -8.80
CA ASN A 108 5.51 -4.19 -9.04
C ASN A 108 4.50 -4.35 -10.16
N ASP A 109 3.24 -4.02 -9.89
CA ASP A 109 2.14 -4.10 -10.85
C ASP A 109 1.89 -2.76 -11.56
N SER A 110 2.69 -1.72 -11.25
CA SER A 110 2.58 -0.44 -11.92
C SER A 110 3.14 -0.50 -13.34
N GLU A 111 2.37 -0.02 -14.31
CA GLU A 111 2.77 0.06 -15.72
C GLU A 111 4.05 0.89 -15.92
N ALA A 112 4.16 2.02 -15.22
CA ALA A 112 5.21 3.01 -15.50
C ALA A 112 6.00 3.50 -14.27
N LEU A 113 5.55 3.23 -13.04
CA LEU A 113 6.22 3.71 -11.84
C LEU A 113 7.19 2.66 -11.30
N PHE A 114 8.34 3.09 -10.81
CA PHE A 114 9.24 2.24 -10.04
C PHE A 114 8.71 2.07 -8.61
N ALA A 115 9.04 0.94 -7.99
CA ALA A 115 8.78 0.71 -6.57
C ALA A 115 10.11 0.66 -5.80
N ASP A 116 10.32 1.61 -4.90
CA ASP A 116 11.37 1.53 -3.88
C ASP A 116 10.82 0.75 -2.69
N MET A 117 11.30 -0.49 -2.52
CA MET A 117 10.80 -1.46 -1.55
C MET A 117 11.64 -1.46 -0.28
N GLN A 118 10.96 -1.61 0.85
CA GLN A 118 11.55 -1.96 2.13
C GLN A 118 10.97 -3.29 2.61
N VAL A 119 11.80 -4.11 3.24
CA VAL A 119 11.38 -5.38 3.81
C VAL A 119 11.94 -5.56 5.22
N THR A 120 11.08 -5.99 6.12
CA THR A 120 11.44 -6.32 7.51
C THR A 120 10.67 -7.55 7.99
N LEU A 121 11.11 -8.11 9.12
CA LEU A 121 10.38 -9.15 9.84
C LEU A 121 10.13 -8.69 11.27
N GLU A 122 8.96 -9.06 11.78
CA GLU A 122 8.49 -8.71 13.11
C GLU A 122 7.91 -9.93 13.81
N SER A 123 8.01 -9.97 15.15
CA SER A 123 7.26 -10.96 15.93
C SER A 123 5.81 -10.53 16.00
N ARG A 124 4.89 -11.47 15.80
CA ARG A 124 3.46 -11.25 16.08
C ARG A 124 3.15 -11.33 17.57
N GLY A 125 4.09 -11.82 18.39
CA GLY A 125 3.96 -12.02 19.83
C GLY A 125 2.76 -12.90 20.20
N LYS A 126 2.51 -13.04 21.51
CA LYS A 126 1.29 -13.61 22.14
C LYS A 126 1.28 -15.10 22.48
N GLN A 127 2.41 -15.81 22.46
CA GLN A 127 2.49 -17.16 23.02
C GLN A 127 3.22 -17.13 24.37
N THR A 128 2.84 -18.03 25.29
CA THR A 128 3.40 -18.14 26.65
C THR A 128 4.89 -18.50 26.66
N LYS A 129 5.42 -18.94 25.51
CA LYS A 129 6.83 -19.25 25.24
C LYS A 129 7.23 -18.78 23.84
N ASP A 130 7.20 -17.48 23.61
CA ASP A 130 7.77 -16.91 22.38
C ASP A 130 9.29 -17.03 22.40
N ILE A 131 9.87 -17.68 21.39
CA ILE A 131 11.31 -17.87 21.25
C ILE A 131 11.89 -17.09 20.06
N SER A 132 11.14 -16.13 19.52
CA SER A 132 11.55 -15.34 18.36
C SER A 132 12.81 -14.50 18.60
N ASP A 133 13.13 -14.18 19.87
CA ASP A 133 14.36 -13.45 20.24
C ASP A 133 15.65 -14.24 20.01
N TYR A 134 15.53 -15.55 19.81
CA TYR A 134 16.65 -16.43 19.45
C TYR A 134 16.80 -16.58 17.94
N LEU A 135 15.92 -15.99 17.13
CA LEU A 135 16.03 -16.08 15.69
C LEU A 135 17.08 -15.09 15.16
N THR A 136 18.00 -15.62 14.36
CA THR A 136 18.76 -14.82 13.39
C THR A 136 18.18 -15.03 12.01
N ILE A 137 18.15 -13.95 11.25
CA ILE A 137 17.43 -13.86 9.99
C ILE A 137 18.35 -13.19 8.97
N SER A 138 18.46 -13.83 7.82
CA SER A 138 19.13 -13.31 6.63
C SER A 138 18.11 -13.20 5.50
N ALA A 139 18.23 -12.18 4.66
CA ALA A 139 17.43 -12.02 3.47
C ALA A 139 18.29 -11.61 2.29
N ARG A 140 17.98 -12.16 1.11
CA ARG A 140 18.64 -11.80 -0.14
C ARG A 140 17.68 -11.85 -1.32
N ASP A 141 17.93 -10.99 -2.30
CA ASP A 141 17.34 -11.09 -3.63
C ASP A 141 18.01 -12.27 -4.37
N LEU A 142 17.26 -13.34 -4.64
CA LEU A 142 17.78 -14.49 -5.37
C LEU A 142 18.06 -14.19 -6.84
N THR A 143 17.31 -13.26 -7.42
CA THR A 143 17.41 -12.88 -8.84
C THR A 143 18.74 -12.19 -9.11
N SER A 144 19.16 -11.26 -8.24
CA SER A 144 20.46 -10.58 -8.36
C SER A 144 21.59 -11.20 -7.53
N GLY A 145 21.27 -11.95 -6.48
CA GLY A 145 22.21 -12.39 -5.46
C GLY A 145 22.55 -11.31 -4.41
N THR A 146 21.86 -10.17 -4.42
CA THR A 146 22.11 -9.05 -3.49
C THR A 146 21.60 -9.40 -2.10
N GLU A 147 22.47 -9.32 -1.11
CA GLU A 147 22.10 -9.41 0.31
C GLU A 147 21.32 -8.16 0.74
N LEU A 148 20.18 -8.35 1.38
CA LEU A 148 19.35 -7.27 1.94
C LEU A 148 19.71 -7.02 3.41
N PHE A 149 19.93 -8.11 4.15
CA PHE A 149 20.52 -8.13 5.49
C PHE A 149 20.99 -9.55 5.80
N ALA A 150 21.99 -9.69 6.68
CA ALA A 150 22.50 -10.98 7.11
C ALA A 150 22.60 -11.09 8.63
N ASP A 151 22.24 -12.28 9.11
CA ASP A 151 22.40 -12.76 10.48
C ASP A 151 21.94 -11.77 11.56
N GLN A 152 20.86 -11.04 11.27
CA GLN A 152 20.30 -10.09 12.22
C GLN A 152 19.29 -10.75 13.14
N TYR A 153 19.31 -10.37 14.41
CA TYR A 153 18.22 -10.70 15.31
C TYR A 153 16.96 -9.91 14.96
N LEU A 154 15.79 -10.46 15.26
CA LEU A 154 14.50 -9.81 14.98
C LEU A 154 14.40 -8.39 15.56
N SER A 155 14.95 -8.17 16.76
CA SER A 155 14.99 -6.86 17.43
C SER A 155 15.85 -5.80 16.72
N GLN A 156 16.71 -6.22 15.77
CA GLN A 156 17.60 -5.35 15.01
C GLN A 156 17.00 -4.98 13.64
N LEU A 157 16.19 -5.86 13.04
CA LEU A 157 15.62 -5.68 11.70
C LEU A 157 14.77 -4.41 11.57
N ALA A 158 14.02 -4.04 12.62
CA ALA A 158 13.23 -2.81 12.62
C ALA A 158 14.07 -1.52 12.45
N LYS A 159 15.38 -1.58 12.75
CA LYS A 159 16.29 -0.43 12.63
C LYS A 159 17.08 -0.43 11.32
N SER A 160 17.10 -1.54 10.61
CA SER A 160 17.89 -1.74 9.39
C SER A 160 17.10 -2.61 8.41
N PRO A 161 15.96 -2.11 7.89
CA PRO A 161 15.18 -2.86 6.92
C PRO A 161 16.00 -3.12 5.66
N GLY A 162 15.74 -4.25 5.01
CA GLY A 162 16.29 -4.54 3.69
C GLY A 162 15.64 -3.63 2.65
N THR A 163 16.42 -3.14 1.69
CA THR A 163 15.91 -2.24 0.64
C THR A 163 16.24 -2.78 -0.75
N PHE A 164 15.30 -2.69 -1.68
CA PHE A 164 15.50 -3.05 -3.08
C PHE A 164 14.55 -2.26 -3.98
N ALA A 165 14.79 -2.26 -5.29
CA ALA A 165 13.92 -1.58 -6.25
C ALA A 165 13.31 -2.57 -7.24
N LEU A 166 12.06 -2.33 -7.64
CA LEU A 166 11.38 -3.04 -8.71
C LEU A 166 11.12 -2.07 -9.87
N ALA A 167 11.44 -2.51 -11.08
CA ALA A 167 11.13 -1.76 -12.29
C ALA A 167 9.62 -1.73 -12.55
N PRO A 168 9.12 -0.80 -13.38
CA PRO A 168 7.75 -0.87 -13.86
C PRO A 168 7.48 -2.20 -14.58
N ARG A 169 6.23 -2.63 -14.52
CA ARG A 169 5.72 -3.84 -15.15
C ARG A 169 5.65 -3.72 -16.68
N GLY A 170 5.45 -2.50 -17.18
CA GLY A 170 5.15 -2.21 -18.59
C GLY A 170 3.76 -2.69 -19.01
N ASP A 171 3.59 -2.92 -20.31
CA ASP A 171 2.29 -3.19 -20.95
C ASP A 171 1.70 -4.60 -20.68
N ALA A 172 2.20 -5.31 -19.66
CA ALA A 172 1.78 -6.68 -19.34
C ALA A 172 0.40 -6.78 -18.66
N GLY A 173 -0.31 -5.66 -18.54
CA GLY A 173 -1.59 -5.55 -17.84
C GLY A 173 -1.46 -5.55 -16.32
N ALA A 174 -2.35 -4.80 -15.68
CA ALA A 174 -2.53 -4.82 -14.23
C ALA A 174 -3.29 -6.09 -13.80
N HIS A 175 -3.00 -6.57 -12.61
CA HIS A 175 -3.67 -7.71 -11.99
C HIS A 175 -4.72 -7.25 -10.98
N GLN A 176 -5.57 -8.19 -10.59
CA GLN A 176 -6.43 -8.16 -9.41
C GLN A 176 -6.05 -9.32 -8.48
N ASP A 177 -6.54 -9.27 -7.25
CA ASP A 177 -6.40 -10.39 -6.32
C ASP A 177 -7.00 -11.67 -6.88
N GLY A 178 -6.24 -12.76 -6.78
CA GLY A 178 -6.64 -14.08 -7.28
C GLY A 178 -6.37 -14.30 -8.77
N ASP A 179 -5.87 -13.29 -9.50
CA ASP A 179 -5.47 -13.49 -10.89
C ASP A 179 -4.31 -14.49 -11.02
N ALA A 180 -4.23 -15.16 -12.16
CA ALA A 180 -3.05 -15.92 -12.51
C ALA A 180 -1.88 -14.97 -12.75
N TYR A 181 -0.75 -15.23 -12.12
CA TYR A 181 0.44 -14.41 -12.30
C TYR A 181 1.00 -14.57 -13.71
N VAL A 182 1.15 -13.43 -14.41
CA VAL A 182 1.89 -13.33 -15.65
C VAL A 182 3.21 -12.59 -15.38
N PRO A 183 4.36 -13.00 -15.93
CA PRO A 183 5.59 -12.22 -15.83
C PRO A 183 5.50 -10.87 -16.56
N GLY A 184 5.97 -9.79 -15.92
CA GLY A 184 6.08 -8.46 -16.52
C GLY A 184 7.44 -8.19 -17.16
N ALA A 185 7.76 -6.91 -17.39
CA ALA A 185 9.07 -6.47 -17.86
C ALA A 185 10.22 -6.91 -16.93
N LYS A 186 11.44 -7.02 -17.46
CA LYS A 186 12.61 -7.43 -16.69
C LYS A 186 12.83 -6.51 -15.49
N GLY A 187 12.98 -7.10 -14.30
CA GLY A 187 13.19 -6.36 -13.05
C GLY A 187 11.92 -5.88 -12.36
N SER A 188 10.75 -6.11 -12.95
CA SER A 188 9.45 -5.84 -12.31
C SER A 188 9.12 -6.81 -11.18
N ALA A 189 9.78 -7.97 -11.14
CA ALA A 189 9.63 -8.97 -10.09
C ALA A 189 11.00 -9.40 -9.54
N LYS A 190 11.00 -9.78 -8.26
CA LYS A 190 12.14 -10.37 -7.56
C LYS A 190 11.66 -11.51 -6.67
N VAL A 191 12.54 -12.48 -6.45
CA VAL A 191 12.33 -13.53 -5.44
C VAL A 191 13.21 -13.22 -4.24
N ILE A 192 12.60 -12.89 -3.12
CA ILE A 192 13.33 -12.65 -1.87
C ILE A 192 13.40 -13.97 -1.10
N GLU A 193 14.61 -14.46 -0.86
CA GLU A 193 14.82 -15.60 0.03
C GLU A 193 15.15 -15.12 1.43
N PHE A 194 14.43 -15.68 2.41
CA PHE A 194 14.76 -15.54 3.81
C PHE A 194 15.32 -16.86 4.35
N GLU A 195 16.38 -16.75 5.14
CA GLU A 195 16.98 -17.84 5.89
C GLU A 195 16.87 -17.54 7.37
N LEU A 196 16.31 -18.48 8.13
CA LEU A 196 16.08 -18.35 9.57
C LEU A 196 16.84 -19.44 10.32
N HIS A 197 17.46 -19.05 11.43
CA HIS A 197 18.20 -19.93 12.32
C HIS A 197 17.87 -19.61 13.78
N TYR A 198 17.85 -20.61 14.64
CA TYR A 198 17.91 -20.36 16.08
C TYR A 198 19.36 -20.28 16.54
N ALA A 199 19.74 -19.12 17.09
CA ALA A 199 21.00 -18.89 17.75
C ALA A 199 21.01 -19.48 19.17
N GLU A 200 22.21 -19.73 19.69
CA GLU A 200 22.40 -20.23 21.06
C GLU A 200 22.16 -19.17 22.13
N LYS A 201 22.17 -17.89 21.75
CA LYS A 201 22.00 -16.72 22.60
C LYS A 201 21.06 -15.73 21.93
N THR A 202 20.41 -14.89 22.72
CA THR A 202 19.68 -13.73 22.18
C THR A 202 20.64 -12.60 21.80
N ALA A 203 20.12 -11.55 21.15
CA ALA A 203 20.87 -10.33 20.83
C ALA A 203 21.55 -9.67 22.05
N THR A 204 21.02 -9.88 23.26
CA THR A 204 21.57 -9.34 24.52
C THR A 204 22.53 -10.30 25.24
N GLY A 205 22.75 -11.49 24.68
CA GLY A 205 23.64 -12.51 25.23
C GLY A 205 23.01 -13.47 26.24
N ALA A 206 21.69 -13.41 26.46
CA ALA A 206 21.00 -14.31 27.38
C ALA A 206 21.00 -15.75 26.88
N GLN A 207 21.29 -16.70 27.78
CA GLN A 207 21.24 -18.14 27.54
C GLN A 207 20.21 -18.78 28.47
N ASP A 208 19.14 -19.33 27.92
CA ASP A 208 18.20 -20.17 28.67
C ASP A 208 17.42 -21.10 27.73
N THR A 209 18.12 -21.94 26.98
CA THR A 209 17.48 -22.81 25.98
C THR A 209 16.66 -23.94 26.62
N ALA A 210 16.93 -24.31 27.87
CA ALA A 210 16.25 -25.40 28.56
C ALA A 210 14.81 -25.03 29.01
N SER A 211 14.58 -23.82 29.49
CA SER A 211 13.24 -23.35 29.90
C SER A 211 12.32 -23.13 28.69
N LEU A 212 12.92 -22.91 27.52
CA LEU A 212 12.27 -22.57 26.25
C LEU A 212 11.85 -23.79 25.42
N ASN A 213 12.05 -25.01 25.93
CA ASN A 213 11.52 -26.22 25.31
C ASN A 213 9.99 -26.13 25.12
N GLY A 214 9.54 -26.42 23.89
CA GLY A 214 8.15 -26.27 23.47
C GLY A 214 7.75 -24.83 23.14
N GLY A 215 8.71 -23.90 23.01
CA GLY A 215 8.46 -22.55 22.53
C GLY A 215 8.08 -22.49 21.05
N THR A 216 7.51 -21.36 20.66
CA THR A 216 7.07 -21.10 19.28
C THR A 216 7.54 -19.73 18.84
N SER A 217 7.81 -19.57 17.54
CA SER A 217 8.07 -18.26 16.93
C SER A 217 6.94 -17.95 15.97
N LEU A 218 6.33 -16.79 16.12
CA LEU A 218 5.27 -16.31 15.23
C LEU A 218 5.76 -15.04 14.56
N LEU A 219 5.95 -15.09 13.25
CA LEU A 219 6.56 -14.02 12.49
C LEU A 219 5.57 -13.40 11.50
N ARG A 220 5.82 -12.14 11.18
CA ARG A 220 5.21 -11.42 10.07
C ARG A 220 6.31 -10.82 9.23
N ILE A 221 6.25 -11.01 7.92
CA ILE A 221 7.07 -10.29 6.95
C ILE A 221 6.29 -9.04 6.55
N VAL A 222 6.95 -7.90 6.53
CA VAL A 222 6.36 -6.63 6.13
C VAL A 222 7.11 -6.14 4.91
N PHE A 223 6.38 -5.99 3.80
CA PHE A 223 6.85 -5.28 2.62
C PHE A 223 6.18 -3.90 2.61
N ASP A 224 6.99 -2.86 2.50
CA ASP A 224 6.55 -1.48 2.31
C ASP A 224 7.12 -0.96 1.00
N ALA A 225 6.43 -0.01 0.37
CA ALA A 225 6.75 0.43 -0.97
C ALA A 225 6.44 1.91 -1.17
N ALA A 226 7.39 2.63 -1.76
CA ALA A 226 7.18 3.99 -2.24
C ALA A 226 7.28 4.02 -3.77
N SER A 227 6.33 4.70 -4.41
CA SER A 227 6.38 4.93 -5.86
C SER A 227 7.39 6.02 -6.20
N ARG A 228 8.15 5.82 -7.27
CA ARG A 228 9.06 6.84 -7.82
C ARG A 228 8.91 6.94 -9.34
N ALA A 229 8.92 8.17 -9.86
CA ALA A 229 9.08 8.45 -11.29
C ALA A 229 10.58 8.50 -11.64
N GLU A 230 10.94 8.11 -12.87
CA GLU A 230 12.35 8.10 -13.32
C GLU A 230 13.05 9.45 -13.18
#